data_AF-A0A538QRM1-F1
#
_entry.id   AF-A0A538QRM1-F1
#
_cell.length_a   1.000
_cell.length_b   1.000
_cell.length_c   1.000
_cell.angle_alpha   90.00
_cell.angle_beta   90.00
_cell.angle_gamma   90.00
#
_symmetry.space_group_name_H-M   'P 1'
#
loop_
_entity.id
_entity.type
_entity.pdbx_description
1 polymer ?
#
loop_
_entity_poly.entity_id
_entity_poly.type
_entity_poly.pdbx_seq_one_letter_code
_entity_poly.pdbx_strand_id
1 'polypeptide(L)'
;MHLSACTNLLEIHVSMAEYLDAIGRDPKASLDHAREAGEQCIEIDKNYYLVYEHLARTELATARYLEARGDFGGMNEALERAQDRIDQDESARPGSMPAQYYRLVTAVIRATSRLRQDKDPMSFIADGRAIMKGGRLARSAAARTASAHLYLVEAERAAKAGASADIFLENARRDAEAAIAADPGLADAELVAAEAYLEIAKTRSTGTAAQQCGKHLREALALNPRLALDRRLAEAKQLCHALPR
;
A
#
# COMPACT_ATOMS: atom_id res chain seq x y z
N MET A 1 17.41 28.46 4.05
CA MET A 1 18.03 27.70 2.94
C MET A 1 18.41 26.28 3.35
N HIS A 2 18.94 26.05 4.57
CA HIS A 2 19.32 24.71 5.04
C HIS A 2 18.16 23.72 5.20
N LEU A 3 16.99 24.16 5.67
CA LEU A 3 15.84 23.27 5.88
C LEU A 3 15.33 22.63 4.57
N SER A 4 15.20 23.41 3.50
CA SER A 4 14.78 22.89 2.19
C SER A 4 15.76 21.87 1.60
N ALA A 5 17.08 22.11 1.76
CA ALA A 5 18.09 21.14 1.33
C ALA A 5 18.01 19.84 2.15
N CYS A 6 17.78 19.96 3.46
CA CYS A 6 17.61 18.81 4.35
C CYS A 6 16.39 17.96 3.97
N THR A 7 15.22 18.60 3.75
CA THR A 7 14.00 17.86 3.38
C THR A 7 14.10 17.23 2.00
N ASN A 8 14.76 17.87 1.04
CA ASN A 8 15.01 17.25 -0.27
C ASN A 8 15.89 16.00 -0.14
N LEU A 9 16.90 16.01 0.74
CA LEU A 9 17.75 14.84 0.97
C LEU A 9 16.94 13.67 1.57
N LEU A 10 16.11 13.95 2.57
CA LEU A 10 15.17 12.99 3.14
C LEU A 10 14.22 12.41 2.07
N GLU A 11 13.62 13.26 1.23
CA GLU A 11 12.72 12.85 0.14
C GLU A 11 13.42 11.94 -0.89
N ILE A 12 14.66 12.28 -1.26
CA ILE A 12 15.46 11.47 -2.19
C ILE A 12 15.71 10.08 -1.60
N HIS A 13 16.09 9.99 -0.32
CA HIS A 13 16.37 8.71 0.30
C HIS A 13 15.13 7.82 0.45
N VAL A 14 13.97 8.38 0.83
CA VAL A 14 12.73 7.58 0.90
C VAL A 14 12.28 7.12 -0.48
N SER A 15 12.41 7.98 -1.51
CA SER A 15 12.08 7.61 -2.89
C SER A 15 13.02 6.54 -3.44
N MET A 16 14.32 6.62 -3.09
CA MET A 16 15.30 5.59 -3.44
C MET A 16 15.01 4.26 -2.73
N ALA A 17 14.60 4.28 -1.46
CA ALA A 17 14.18 3.09 -0.74
C ALA A 17 12.98 2.41 -1.42
N GLU A 18 11.91 3.15 -1.69
CA GLU A 18 10.73 2.61 -2.38
C GLU A 18 11.07 2.08 -3.78
N TYR A 19 11.94 2.79 -4.50
CA TYR A 19 12.44 2.34 -5.79
C TYR A 19 13.22 1.04 -5.68
N LEU A 20 14.10 0.90 -4.68
CA LEU A 20 14.90 -0.32 -4.46
C LEU A 20 14.00 -1.51 -4.11
N ASP A 21 13.04 -1.29 -3.21
CA ASP A 21 12.06 -2.30 -2.81
C ASP A 21 11.22 -2.77 -4.01
N ALA A 22 10.72 -1.82 -4.82
CA ALA A 22 9.96 -2.11 -6.03
C ALA A 22 10.74 -2.90 -7.09
N ILE A 23 12.07 -2.99 -6.99
CA ILE A 23 12.93 -3.80 -7.86
C ILE A 23 13.52 -5.02 -7.19
N GLY A 24 12.98 -5.42 -6.04
CA GLY A 24 13.47 -6.56 -5.28
C GLY A 24 14.91 -6.40 -4.79
N ARG A 25 15.40 -5.16 -4.66
CA ARG A 25 16.69 -4.86 -4.05
C ARG A 25 16.49 -4.41 -2.61
N ASP A 26 17.47 -4.68 -1.77
CA ASP A 26 17.41 -4.31 -0.35
C ASP A 26 17.37 -2.77 -0.18
N PRO A 27 16.26 -2.19 0.32
CA PRO A 27 16.11 -0.75 0.52
C PRO A 27 16.73 -0.26 1.84
N LYS A 28 17.21 -1.17 2.71
CA LYS A 28 17.57 -0.86 4.11
C LYS A 28 18.51 0.35 4.25
N ALA A 29 19.59 0.40 3.48
CA ALA A 29 20.55 1.51 3.58
C ALA A 29 19.90 2.87 3.25
N SER A 30 18.96 2.90 2.29
CA SER A 30 18.25 4.14 1.93
C SER A 30 17.24 4.54 3.01
N LEU A 31 16.57 3.57 3.63
CA LEU A 31 15.67 3.83 4.77
C LEU A 31 16.44 4.38 5.98
N ASP A 32 17.62 3.83 6.25
CA ASP A 32 18.48 4.29 7.35
C ASP A 32 18.96 5.73 7.09
N HIS A 33 19.42 6.06 5.87
CA HIS A 33 19.79 7.43 5.51
C HIS A 33 18.61 8.41 5.53
N ALA A 34 17.42 7.98 5.12
CA ALA A 34 16.21 8.81 5.22
C ALA A 34 15.93 9.16 6.70
N ARG A 35 15.99 8.19 7.60
CA ARG A 35 15.79 8.41 9.03
C ARG A 35 16.81 9.39 9.61
N GLU A 36 18.10 9.18 9.33
CA GLU A 36 19.18 10.05 9.78
C GLU A 36 18.99 11.49 9.27
N ALA A 37 18.70 11.67 7.98
CA ALA A 37 18.43 12.98 7.41
C ALA A 37 17.21 13.65 8.08
N GLY A 38 16.13 12.91 8.31
CA GLY A 38 14.94 13.44 8.97
C GLY A 38 15.18 13.87 10.43
N GLU A 39 15.95 13.09 11.19
CA GLU A 39 16.38 13.46 12.55
C GLU A 39 17.19 14.76 12.55
N GLN A 40 18.12 14.91 11.61
CA GLN A 40 18.86 16.16 11.43
C GLN A 40 17.94 17.33 11.07
N CYS A 41 16.92 17.12 10.22
CA CYS A 41 15.97 18.18 9.86
C CYS A 41 15.11 18.62 11.06
N ILE A 42 14.73 17.71 11.95
CA ILE A 42 13.97 18.03 13.17
C ILE A 42 14.78 18.95 14.10
N GLU A 43 16.10 18.74 14.20
CA GLU A 43 16.97 19.62 15.01
C GLU A 43 17.07 21.04 14.44
N ILE A 44 16.84 21.23 13.12
CA ILE A 44 16.79 22.55 12.49
C ILE A 44 15.45 23.23 12.79
N ASP A 45 14.33 22.54 12.61
CA ASP A 45 12.99 23.06 12.90
C ASP A 45 12.02 21.93 13.27
N LYS A 46 11.64 21.89 14.56
CA LYS A 46 10.71 20.89 15.12
C LYS A 46 9.27 21.07 14.67
N ASN A 47 8.92 22.16 14.01
CA ASN A 47 7.55 22.43 13.56
C ASN A 47 7.40 22.26 12.04
N TYR A 48 8.46 21.85 11.33
CA TYR A 48 8.39 21.73 9.88
C TYR A 48 7.71 20.42 9.45
N TYR A 49 6.40 20.51 9.21
CA TYR A 49 5.50 19.37 8.96
C TYR A 49 5.97 18.40 7.84
N LEU A 50 6.62 18.89 6.79
CA LEU A 50 7.12 18.04 5.70
C LEU A 50 8.16 17.01 6.16
N VAL A 51 8.92 17.31 7.22
CA VAL A 51 9.85 16.33 7.81
C VAL A 51 9.07 15.15 8.40
N TYR A 52 8.00 15.43 9.13
CA TYR A 52 7.14 14.40 9.71
C TYR A 52 6.39 13.61 8.64
N GLU A 53 5.92 14.27 7.58
CA GLU A 53 5.29 13.62 6.43
C GLU A 53 6.25 12.60 5.78
N HIS A 54 7.49 12.99 5.49
CA HIS A 54 8.47 12.09 4.86
C HIS A 54 9.01 11.03 5.82
N LEU A 55 9.15 11.31 7.11
CA LEU A 55 9.50 10.29 8.10
C LEU A 55 8.38 9.26 8.28
N ALA A 56 7.11 9.67 8.27
CA ALA A 56 5.98 8.74 8.27
C ALA A 56 6.05 7.80 7.05
N ARG A 57 6.27 8.35 5.85
CA ARG A 57 6.47 7.57 4.62
C ARG A 57 7.65 6.59 4.74
N THR A 58 8.77 7.04 5.32
CA THR A 58 9.97 6.21 5.55
C THR A 58 9.68 5.02 6.47
N GLU A 59 8.97 5.26 7.57
CA GLU A 59 8.63 4.20 8.52
C GLU A 59 7.57 3.24 7.96
N LEU A 60 6.62 3.72 7.14
CA LEU A 60 5.69 2.85 6.40
C LEU A 60 6.41 1.97 5.37
N ALA A 61 7.39 2.51 4.64
CA ALA A 61 8.22 1.74 3.73
C ALA A 61 9.07 0.70 4.49
N THR A 62 9.61 1.07 5.65
CA THR A 62 10.31 0.15 6.57
C THR A 62 9.39 -0.98 7.03
N ALA A 63 8.16 -0.67 7.43
CA ALA A 63 7.18 -1.67 7.86
C ALA A 63 6.85 -2.66 6.73
N ARG A 64 6.62 -2.19 5.50
CA ARG A 64 6.38 -3.06 4.34
C ARG A 64 7.56 -3.98 4.05
N TYR A 65 8.77 -3.43 4.05
CA TYR A 65 10.01 -4.20 3.87
C TYR A 65 10.15 -5.31 4.91
N LEU A 66 9.90 -5.01 6.19
CA LEU A 66 9.98 -5.99 7.27
C LEU A 66 8.85 -7.03 7.20
N GLU A 67 7.63 -6.62 6.85
CA GLU A 67 6.50 -7.52 6.62
C GLU A 67 6.80 -8.55 5.51
N ALA A 68 7.37 -8.11 4.39
CA ALA A 68 7.72 -8.96 3.26
C ALA A 68 8.77 -10.03 3.63
N ARG A 69 9.58 -9.77 4.66
CA ARG A 69 10.59 -10.69 5.20
C ARG A 69 10.10 -11.54 6.36
N GLY A 70 8.85 -11.35 6.80
CA GLY A 70 8.27 -12.03 7.94
C GLY A 70 8.76 -11.52 9.30
N ASP A 71 9.45 -10.38 9.36
CA ASP A 71 9.81 -9.72 10.63
C ASP A 71 8.65 -8.88 11.15
N PHE A 72 7.65 -9.55 11.72
CA PHE A 72 6.45 -8.89 12.25
C PHE A 72 6.74 -8.05 13.50
N GLY A 73 7.80 -8.36 14.26
CA GLY A 73 8.22 -7.58 15.43
C GLY A 73 8.72 -6.20 15.00
N GLY A 74 9.75 -6.18 14.16
CA GLY A 74 10.30 -4.93 13.61
C GLY A 74 9.28 -4.16 12.77
N MET A 75 8.40 -4.85 12.03
CA MET A 75 7.29 -4.22 11.32
C MET A 75 6.38 -3.43 12.27
N ASN A 76 5.99 -4.00 13.42
CA ASN A 76 5.11 -3.30 14.37
C ASN A 76 5.80 -2.07 14.98
N GLU A 77 7.08 -2.19 15.35
CA GLU A 77 7.86 -1.05 15.85
C GLU A 77 7.95 0.08 14.79
N ALA A 78 8.13 -0.26 13.51
CA ALA A 78 8.10 0.72 12.43
C ALA A 78 6.72 1.37 12.27
N LEU A 79 5.63 0.61 12.40
CA LEU A 79 4.28 1.17 12.35
C LEU A 79 3.95 2.07 13.55
N GLU A 80 4.49 1.78 14.73
CA GLU A 80 4.39 2.66 15.90
C GLU A 80 5.13 3.98 15.64
N ARG A 81 6.37 3.92 15.16
CA ARG A 81 7.09 5.14 14.76
C ARG A 81 6.36 5.92 13.67
N ALA A 82 5.82 5.25 12.66
CA ALA A 82 5.02 5.89 11.61
C ALA A 82 3.82 6.63 12.21
N GLN A 83 3.12 6.00 13.16
CA GLN A 83 1.99 6.60 13.86
C GLN A 83 2.39 7.86 14.62
N ASP A 84 3.51 7.83 15.36
CA ASP A 84 4.03 9.01 16.06
C ASP A 84 4.32 10.17 15.08
N ARG A 85 4.90 9.88 13.91
CA ARG A 85 5.17 10.91 12.88
C ARG A 85 3.91 11.46 12.24
N ILE A 86 2.91 10.61 12.01
CA ILE A 86 1.60 11.03 11.52
C ILE A 86 0.91 11.95 12.53
N ASP A 87 0.98 11.63 13.82
CA ASP A 87 0.42 12.46 14.89
C ASP A 87 1.13 13.82 14.98
N GLN A 88 2.45 13.85 14.75
CA GLN A 88 3.23 15.09 14.66
C GLN A 88 2.85 15.95 13.43
N ASP A 89 2.69 15.37 12.24
CA ASP A 89 2.21 16.09 11.04
C ASP A 89 0.80 16.65 11.27
N GLU A 90 -0.12 15.85 11.82
CA GLU A 90 -1.50 16.28 12.09
C GLU A 90 -1.57 17.38 13.16
N SER A 91 -0.71 17.32 14.18
CA SER A 91 -0.60 18.40 15.19
C SER A 91 -0.13 19.71 14.57
N ALA A 92 0.85 19.65 13.65
CA ALA A 92 1.33 20.82 12.91
C ALA A 92 0.32 21.32 11.86
N ARG A 93 -0.48 20.41 11.29
CA ARG A 93 -1.44 20.67 10.21
C ARG A 93 -2.71 19.83 10.38
N PRO A 94 -3.67 20.28 11.20
CA PRO A 94 -4.93 19.55 11.39
C PRO A 94 -5.69 19.36 10.07
N GLY A 95 -6.20 18.15 9.86
CA GLY A 95 -6.88 17.74 8.63
C GLY A 95 -5.92 17.43 7.47
N SER A 96 -4.67 17.07 7.76
CA SER A 96 -3.68 16.74 6.74
C SER A 96 -4.13 15.54 5.91
N MET A 97 -4.33 15.74 4.60
CA MET A 97 -4.66 14.63 3.69
C MET A 97 -3.55 13.56 3.64
N PRO A 98 -2.24 13.92 3.60
CA PRO A 98 -1.16 12.95 3.76
C PRO A 98 -1.25 12.15 5.06
N ALA A 99 -1.51 12.78 6.21
CA ALA A 99 -1.68 12.07 7.48
C ALA A 99 -2.82 11.04 7.41
N GLN A 100 -3.99 11.44 6.89
CA GLN A 100 -5.13 10.53 6.72
C GLN A 100 -4.81 9.38 5.76
N TYR A 101 -4.12 9.66 4.65
CA TYR A 101 -3.67 8.64 3.71
C TYR A 101 -2.71 7.64 4.37
N TYR A 102 -1.72 8.12 5.13
CA TYR A 102 -0.76 7.26 5.81
C TYR A 102 -1.41 6.41 6.91
N ARG A 103 -2.44 6.91 7.62
CA ARG A 103 -3.24 6.07 8.52
C ARG A 103 -3.97 4.95 7.78
N LEU A 104 -4.51 5.23 6.59
CA LEU A 104 -5.13 4.20 5.75
C LEU A 104 -4.10 3.16 5.31
N VAL A 105 -2.89 3.57 4.93
CA VAL A 105 -1.80 2.65 4.60
C VAL A 105 -1.39 1.80 5.81
N THR A 106 -1.27 2.39 7.01
CA THR A 106 -1.06 1.66 8.27
C THR A 106 -2.12 0.58 8.48
N ALA A 107 -3.41 0.92 8.28
CA ALA A 107 -4.51 -0.02 8.40
C ALA A 107 -4.39 -1.20 7.42
N VAL A 108 -4.03 -0.92 6.16
CA VAL A 108 -3.78 -1.96 5.14
C VAL A 108 -2.66 -2.91 5.56
N ILE A 109 -1.50 -2.37 5.99
CA ILE A 109 -0.36 -3.19 6.41
C ILE A 109 -0.74 -4.06 7.61
N ARG A 110 -1.39 -3.49 8.64
CA ARG A 110 -1.81 -4.24 9.83
C ARG A 110 -2.83 -5.32 9.51
N ALA A 111 -3.83 -5.02 8.68
CA ALA A 111 -4.86 -5.97 8.28
C ALA A 111 -4.25 -7.15 7.49
N THR A 112 -3.39 -6.84 6.51
CA THR A 112 -2.69 -7.85 5.70
C THR A 112 -1.81 -8.75 6.57
N SER A 113 -0.99 -8.15 7.42
CA SER A 113 -0.09 -8.88 8.33
C SER A 113 -0.86 -9.78 9.30
N ARG A 114 -1.98 -9.31 9.86
CA ARG A 114 -2.86 -10.13 10.73
C ARG A 114 -3.40 -11.33 9.98
N LEU A 115 -3.92 -11.14 8.76
CA LEU A 115 -4.46 -12.23 7.97
C LEU A 115 -3.41 -13.29 7.61
N ARG A 116 -2.17 -12.88 7.31
CA ARG A 116 -1.03 -13.79 7.09
C ARG A 116 -0.62 -14.59 8.33
N GLN A 117 -0.84 -14.02 9.51
CA GLN A 117 -0.59 -14.69 10.78
C GLN A 117 -1.81 -15.49 11.28
N ASP A 118 -2.83 -15.70 10.42
CA ASP A 118 -4.12 -16.31 10.76
C ASP A 118 -4.80 -15.67 11.99
N LYS A 119 -4.61 -14.35 12.15
CA LYS A 119 -5.26 -13.52 13.17
C LYS A 119 -6.37 -12.69 12.55
N ASP A 120 -7.35 -12.29 13.36
CA ASP A 120 -8.47 -11.48 12.90
C ASP A 120 -8.03 -10.08 12.42
N PRO A 121 -8.27 -9.69 11.15
CA PRO A 121 -7.87 -8.39 10.61
C PRO A 121 -8.95 -7.29 10.77
N MET A 122 -10.14 -7.63 11.29
CA MET A 122 -11.33 -6.78 11.14
C MET A 122 -11.26 -5.42 11.81
N SER A 123 -10.58 -5.28 12.95
CA SER A 123 -10.44 -3.98 13.60
C SER A 123 -9.71 -2.99 12.69
N PHE A 124 -8.61 -3.41 12.07
CA PHE A 124 -7.83 -2.57 11.17
C PHE A 124 -8.56 -2.28 9.85
N ILE A 125 -9.32 -3.25 9.33
CA ILE A 125 -10.23 -3.01 8.20
C ILE A 125 -11.25 -1.92 8.57
N ALA A 126 -11.91 -2.05 9.71
CA ALA A 126 -12.91 -1.08 10.16
C ALA A 126 -12.32 0.33 10.30
N ASP A 127 -11.12 0.45 10.85
CA ASP A 127 -10.38 1.72 10.96
C ASP A 127 -10.11 2.33 9.57
N GLY A 128 -9.59 1.53 8.64
CA GLY A 128 -9.35 1.97 7.26
C GLY A 128 -10.63 2.41 6.54
N ARG A 129 -11.74 1.69 6.74
CA ARG A 129 -13.05 2.08 6.20
C ARG A 129 -13.57 3.37 6.82
N ALA A 130 -13.35 3.59 8.11
CA ALA A 130 -13.75 4.83 8.77
C ALA A 130 -13.06 6.05 8.14
N ILE A 131 -11.77 5.94 7.82
CA ILE A 131 -11.01 6.99 7.11
C ILE A 131 -11.61 7.29 5.73
N MET A 132 -12.10 6.27 5.03
CA MET A 132 -12.68 6.42 3.68
C MET A 132 -14.12 6.96 3.66
N LYS A 133 -14.84 6.99 4.78
CA LYS A 133 -16.29 7.32 4.84
C LYS A 133 -16.63 8.78 4.53
N GLY A 134 -15.68 9.69 4.47
CA GLY A 134 -15.99 11.07 4.11
C GLY A 134 -14.75 11.91 3.82
N GLY A 135 -14.84 12.77 2.82
CA GLY A 135 -13.84 13.79 2.55
C GLY A 135 -13.16 13.68 1.19
N ARG A 136 -12.17 14.56 1.00
CA ARG A 136 -11.40 14.69 -0.25
C ARG A 136 -10.52 13.46 -0.52
N LEU A 137 -10.08 12.77 0.54
CA LEU A 137 -9.20 11.60 0.43
C LEU A 137 -9.83 10.46 -0.39
N ALA A 138 -11.12 10.18 -0.24
CA ALA A 138 -11.81 9.11 -0.96
C ALA A 138 -11.86 9.29 -2.50
N ARG A 139 -11.50 10.48 -3.00
CA ARG A 139 -11.36 10.77 -4.43
C ARG A 139 -9.94 10.58 -4.97
N SER A 140 -8.95 10.41 -4.09
CA SER A 140 -7.55 10.15 -4.46
C SER A 140 -7.39 8.75 -5.05
N ALA A 141 -6.66 8.63 -6.16
CA ALA A 141 -6.31 7.35 -6.76
C ALA A 141 -5.56 6.44 -5.77
N ALA A 142 -4.59 7.00 -5.04
CA ALA A 142 -3.81 6.25 -4.04
C ALA A 142 -4.68 5.74 -2.88
N ALA A 143 -5.64 6.55 -2.41
CA ALA A 143 -6.54 6.12 -1.33
C ALA A 143 -7.53 5.04 -1.80
N ARG A 144 -8.02 5.14 -3.04
CA ARG A 144 -8.85 4.09 -3.65
C ARG A 144 -8.08 2.79 -3.83
N THR A 145 -6.82 2.85 -4.22
CA THR A 145 -5.93 1.68 -4.31
C THR A 145 -5.78 0.99 -2.94
N ALA A 146 -5.52 1.77 -1.89
CA ALA A 146 -5.47 1.25 -0.52
C ALA A 146 -6.82 0.68 -0.03
N SER A 147 -7.95 1.32 -0.40
CA SER A 147 -9.30 0.82 -0.11
C SER A 147 -9.60 -0.51 -0.82
N ALA A 148 -9.13 -0.67 -2.06
CA ALA A 148 -9.23 -1.91 -2.82
C ALA A 148 -8.43 -3.04 -2.16
N HIS A 149 -7.20 -2.76 -1.67
CA HIS A 149 -6.45 -3.72 -0.85
C HIS A 149 -7.20 -4.18 0.40
N LEU A 150 -7.84 -3.27 1.15
CA LEU A 150 -8.66 -3.67 2.30
C LEU A 150 -9.79 -4.62 1.88
N TYR A 151 -10.39 -4.42 0.70
CA TYR A 151 -11.44 -5.32 0.21
C TYR A 151 -10.89 -6.69 -0.17
N LEU A 152 -9.65 -6.78 -0.69
CA LEU A 152 -8.99 -8.07 -0.92
C LEU A 152 -8.71 -8.81 0.39
N VAL A 153 -8.27 -8.10 1.44
CA VAL A 153 -8.08 -8.70 2.78
C VAL A 153 -9.42 -9.21 3.35
N GLU A 154 -10.51 -8.45 3.20
CA GLU A 154 -11.86 -8.88 3.60
C GLU A 154 -12.32 -10.12 2.80
N ALA A 155 -12.07 -10.15 1.50
CA ALA A 155 -12.42 -11.25 0.61
C ALA A 155 -11.69 -12.55 0.99
N GLU A 156 -10.36 -12.49 1.18
CA GLU A 156 -9.57 -13.64 1.60
C GLU A 156 -10.01 -14.15 2.97
N ARG A 157 -10.28 -13.24 3.92
CA ARG A 157 -10.80 -13.61 5.24
C ARG A 157 -12.16 -14.31 5.16
N ALA A 158 -13.08 -13.80 4.33
CA ALA A 158 -14.38 -14.43 4.10
C ALA A 158 -14.22 -15.83 3.50
N ALA A 159 -13.34 -15.99 2.50
CA ALA A 159 -13.05 -17.28 1.90
C ALA A 159 -12.46 -18.29 2.91
N LYS A 160 -11.50 -17.88 3.75
CA LYS A 160 -10.96 -18.71 4.85
C LYS A 160 -12.03 -19.16 5.84
N ALA A 161 -13.06 -18.34 6.06
CA ALA A 161 -14.19 -18.65 6.93
C ALA A 161 -15.30 -19.46 6.24
N GLY A 162 -15.13 -19.83 4.96
CA GLY A 162 -16.18 -20.52 4.17
C GLY A 162 -17.38 -19.64 3.82
N ALA A 163 -17.26 -18.32 3.95
CA ALA A 163 -18.28 -17.35 3.56
C ALA A 163 -18.06 -16.88 2.11
N SER A 164 -19.12 -16.34 1.48
CA SER A 164 -18.97 -15.74 0.15
C SER A 164 -18.09 -14.49 0.22
N ALA A 165 -17.11 -14.43 -0.68
CA ALA A 165 -16.21 -13.28 -0.86
C ALA A 165 -16.70 -12.31 -1.96
N ASP A 166 -17.81 -12.61 -2.64
CA ASP A 166 -18.22 -11.96 -3.89
C ASP A 166 -18.34 -10.44 -3.77
N ILE A 167 -19.03 -9.95 -2.74
CA ILE A 167 -19.25 -8.52 -2.56
C ILE A 167 -17.93 -7.77 -2.32
N PHE A 168 -17.00 -8.39 -1.59
CA PHE A 168 -15.69 -7.79 -1.31
C PHE A 168 -14.83 -7.74 -2.57
N LEU A 169 -14.83 -8.81 -3.36
CA LEU A 169 -14.11 -8.85 -4.64
C LEU A 169 -14.64 -7.82 -5.65
N GLU A 170 -15.96 -7.66 -5.76
CA GLU A 170 -16.54 -6.62 -6.63
C GLU A 170 -16.20 -5.20 -6.15
N ASN A 171 -16.13 -5.00 -4.84
CA ASN A 171 -15.74 -3.71 -4.28
C ASN A 171 -14.25 -3.42 -4.50
N ALA A 172 -13.36 -4.42 -4.33
CA ALA A 172 -11.94 -4.30 -4.64
C ALA A 172 -11.73 -3.91 -6.11
N ARG A 173 -12.38 -4.64 -7.03
CA ARG A 173 -12.34 -4.35 -8.47
C ARG A 173 -12.78 -2.92 -8.78
N ARG A 174 -13.95 -2.52 -8.26
CA ARG A 174 -14.51 -1.18 -8.49
C ARG A 174 -13.61 -0.06 -7.98
N ASP A 175 -13.04 -0.19 -6.78
CA ASP A 175 -12.15 0.82 -6.22
C ASP A 175 -10.83 0.91 -7.00
N ALA A 176 -10.27 -0.23 -7.42
CA ALA A 176 -9.05 -0.28 -8.23
C ALA A 176 -9.27 0.35 -9.62
N GLU A 177 -10.35 -0.01 -10.32
CA GLU A 177 -10.71 0.61 -11.61
C GLU A 177 -10.94 2.12 -11.48
N ALA A 178 -11.57 2.55 -10.37
CA ALA A 178 -11.80 3.96 -10.09
C ALA A 178 -10.50 4.71 -9.71
N ALA A 179 -9.47 4.01 -9.23
CA ALA A 179 -8.13 4.56 -9.04
C ALA A 179 -7.41 4.71 -10.39
N ILE A 180 -7.42 3.68 -11.24
CA ILE A 180 -6.84 3.70 -12.59
C ILE A 180 -7.45 4.81 -13.45
N ALA A 181 -8.77 4.99 -13.39
CA ALA A 181 -9.45 6.05 -14.13
C ALA A 181 -9.06 7.46 -13.66
N ALA A 182 -8.67 7.61 -12.39
CA ALA A 182 -8.22 8.89 -11.83
C ALA A 182 -6.72 9.15 -12.09
N ASP A 183 -5.91 8.10 -12.11
CA ASP A 183 -4.48 8.15 -12.44
C ASP A 183 -4.05 6.88 -13.20
N PRO A 184 -4.03 6.93 -14.55
CA PRO A 184 -3.61 5.79 -15.37
C PRO A 184 -2.13 5.41 -15.23
N GLY A 185 -1.31 6.27 -14.59
CA GLY A 185 0.10 6.00 -14.35
C GLY A 185 0.36 5.15 -13.10
N LEU A 186 -0.68 4.83 -12.32
CA LEU A 186 -0.55 4.19 -11.02
C LEU A 186 -0.47 2.66 -11.17
N ALA A 187 0.76 2.15 -11.36
CA ALA A 187 1.04 0.71 -11.54
C ALA A 187 0.45 -0.17 -10.42
N ASP A 188 0.41 0.33 -9.18
CA ASP A 188 -0.15 -0.37 -8.02
C ASP A 188 -1.67 -0.58 -8.17
N ALA A 189 -2.39 0.39 -8.72
CA ALA A 189 -3.83 0.25 -8.96
C ALA A 189 -4.13 -0.81 -10.04
N GLU A 190 -3.33 -0.85 -11.10
CA GLU A 190 -3.38 -1.90 -12.12
C GLU A 190 -3.10 -3.28 -11.51
N LEU A 191 -2.11 -3.38 -10.62
CA LEU A 191 -1.80 -4.63 -9.92
C LEU A 191 -2.98 -5.10 -9.06
N VAL A 192 -3.56 -4.22 -8.23
CA VAL A 192 -4.70 -4.56 -7.37
C VAL A 192 -5.93 -4.95 -8.20
N ALA A 193 -6.17 -4.30 -9.34
CA ALA A 193 -7.23 -4.70 -10.26
C ALA A 193 -6.98 -6.13 -10.80
N ALA A 194 -5.75 -6.44 -11.19
CA ALA A 194 -5.38 -7.78 -11.64
C ALA A 194 -5.61 -8.84 -10.56
N GLU A 195 -5.24 -8.56 -9.31
CA GLU A 195 -5.48 -9.44 -8.16
C GLU A 195 -6.98 -9.67 -7.93
N ALA A 196 -7.79 -8.60 -7.92
CA ALA A 196 -9.24 -8.72 -7.77
C ALA A 196 -9.88 -9.58 -8.88
N TYR A 197 -9.49 -9.36 -10.14
CA TYR A 197 -9.99 -10.15 -11.26
C TYR A 197 -9.55 -11.61 -11.21
N LEU A 198 -8.32 -11.88 -10.78
CA LEU A 198 -7.84 -13.25 -10.59
C LEU A 198 -8.70 -13.99 -9.55
N GLU A 199 -8.96 -13.36 -8.41
CA GLU A 199 -9.80 -13.97 -7.37
C GLU A 199 -11.26 -14.17 -7.83
N ILE A 200 -11.84 -13.21 -8.59
CA ILE A 200 -13.16 -13.38 -9.22
C ILE A 200 -13.16 -14.57 -10.21
N ALA A 201 -12.09 -14.72 -10.98
CA ALA A 201 -11.98 -15.81 -11.95
C ALA A 201 -11.88 -17.18 -11.25
N LYS A 202 -11.17 -17.26 -10.12
CA LYS A 202 -11.08 -18.47 -9.30
C LYS A 202 -12.44 -18.88 -8.70
N THR A 203 -13.23 -17.91 -8.22
CA THR A 203 -14.51 -18.20 -7.55
C THR A 203 -15.63 -18.51 -8.53
N ARG A 204 -15.67 -17.84 -9.70
CA ARG A 204 -16.80 -17.95 -10.66
C ARG A 204 -16.46 -18.71 -11.94
N SER A 205 -15.20 -19.10 -12.17
CA SER A 205 -14.74 -19.77 -13.40
C SER A 205 -15.10 -19.01 -14.68
N THR A 206 -14.99 -17.68 -14.69
CA THR A 206 -15.34 -16.85 -15.85
C THR A 206 -14.11 -16.50 -16.69
N GLY A 207 -14.13 -16.84 -17.98
CA GLY A 207 -13.06 -16.49 -18.93
C GLY A 207 -12.84 -14.98 -19.05
N THR A 208 -13.92 -14.18 -18.96
CA THR A 208 -13.85 -12.71 -18.98
C THR A 208 -12.99 -12.14 -17.85
N ALA A 209 -13.13 -12.64 -16.61
CA ALA A 209 -12.32 -12.16 -15.49
C ALA A 209 -10.84 -12.54 -15.66
N ALA A 210 -10.55 -13.75 -16.13
CA ALA A 210 -9.18 -14.17 -16.44
C ALA A 210 -8.53 -13.29 -17.52
N GLN A 211 -9.29 -12.91 -18.55
CA GLN A 211 -8.82 -11.99 -19.59
C GLN A 211 -8.51 -10.59 -19.02
N GLN A 212 -9.38 -10.05 -18.16
CA GLN A 212 -9.14 -8.75 -17.53
C GLN A 212 -7.94 -8.79 -16.58
N CYS A 213 -7.76 -9.86 -15.80
CA CYS A 213 -6.54 -10.07 -15.02
C CYS A 213 -5.29 -9.94 -15.92
N GLY A 214 -5.24 -10.69 -17.02
CA GLY A 214 -4.09 -10.67 -17.93
C GLY A 214 -3.88 -9.32 -18.66
N LYS A 215 -4.93 -8.50 -18.78
CA LYS A 215 -4.82 -7.13 -19.29
C LYS A 215 -4.16 -6.23 -18.23
N HIS A 216 -4.76 -6.12 -17.05
CA HIS A 216 -4.28 -5.26 -15.97
C HIS A 216 -2.86 -5.62 -15.53
N LEU A 217 -2.54 -6.91 -15.48
CA LEU A 217 -1.19 -7.39 -15.18
C LEU A 217 -0.13 -6.90 -16.19
N ARG A 218 -0.48 -6.87 -17.48
CA ARG A 218 0.43 -6.35 -18.52
C ARG A 218 0.61 -4.85 -18.41
N GLU A 219 -0.44 -4.11 -18.06
CA GLU A 219 -0.37 -2.66 -17.86
C GLU A 219 0.45 -2.31 -16.62
N ALA A 220 0.23 -3.00 -15.49
CA ALA A 220 1.04 -2.87 -14.28
C ALA A 220 2.53 -3.08 -14.59
N LEU A 221 2.86 -4.12 -15.38
CA LEU A 221 4.22 -4.38 -15.84
C LEU A 221 4.74 -3.36 -16.85
N ALA A 222 3.90 -2.76 -17.69
CA ALA A 222 4.33 -1.72 -18.61
C ALA A 222 4.71 -0.44 -17.85
N LEU A 223 3.90 -0.07 -16.85
CA LEU A 223 4.11 1.09 -15.97
C LEU A 223 5.27 0.86 -15.01
N ASN A 224 5.41 -0.36 -14.49
CA ASN A 224 6.51 -0.77 -13.62
C ASN A 224 7.01 -2.17 -14.00
N PRO A 225 7.98 -2.26 -14.95
CA PRO A 225 8.54 -3.55 -15.41
C PRO A 225 9.17 -4.39 -14.31
N ARG A 226 9.43 -3.80 -13.15
CA ARG A 226 10.11 -4.47 -12.04
C ARG A 226 9.17 -5.25 -11.14
N LEU A 227 7.85 -5.05 -11.27
CA LEU A 227 6.85 -5.93 -10.66
C LEU A 227 7.04 -7.39 -11.10
N ALA A 228 7.70 -7.66 -12.23
CA ALA A 228 8.04 -9.01 -12.68
C ALA A 228 8.90 -9.81 -11.68
N LEU A 229 9.58 -9.12 -10.75
CA LEU A 229 10.39 -9.73 -9.70
C LEU A 229 9.56 -10.08 -8.45
N ASP A 230 8.32 -9.61 -8.36
CA ASP A 230 7.40 -9.96 -7.29
C ASP A 230 6.88 -11.39 -7.49
N ARG A 231 7.07 -12.23 -6.46
CA ARG A 231 6.61 -13.62 -6.46
C ARG A 231 5.10 -13.73 -6.62
N ARG A 232 4.31 -12.82 -6.02
CA ARG A 232 2.84 -12.81 -6.16
C ARG A 232 2.44 -12.59 -7.62
N LEU A 233 3.19 -11.74 -8.31
CA LEU A 233 2.98 -11.48 -9.72
C LEU A 233 3.29 -12.70 -10.59
N ALA A 234 4.36 -13.44 -10.27
CA ALA A 234 4.70 -14.68 -10.97
C ALA A 234 3.60 -15.74 -10.83
N GLU A 235 3.04 -15.89 -9.63
CA GLU A 235 1.92 -16.80 -9.36
C GLU A 235 0.64 -16.33 -10.09
N ALA A 236 0.31 -15.04 -10.03
CA ALA A 236 -0.83 -14.48 -10.74
C ALA A 236 -0.73 -14.67 -12.25
N LYS A 237 0.47 -14.48 -12.83
CA LYS A 237 0.73 -14.71 -14.26
C LYS A 237 0.48 -16.15 -14.67
N GLN A 238 0.96 -17.11 -13.87
CA GLN A 238 0.73 -18.53 -14.15
C GLN A 238 -0.76 -18.87 -14.08
N LEU A 239 -1.46 -18.37 -13.06
CA LEU A 239 -2.88 -18.65 -12.85
C LEU A 239 -3.76 -18.01 -13.93
N CYS A 240 -3.52 -16.74 -14.30
CA CYS A 240 -4.31 -16.08 -15.34
C CYS A 240 -4.08 -16.68 -16.74
N HIS A 241 -2.97 -17.40 -16.96
CA HIS A 241 -2.76 -18.19 -18.18
C HIS A 241 -3.35 -19.61 -18.13
N ALA A 242 -3.51 -20.18 -16.94
CA ALA A 242 -4.03 -21.53 -16.75
C ALA A 242 -5.56 -21.62 -16.78
N LEU A 243 -6.26 -20.50 -16.54
CA LEU A 243 -7.72 -20.45 -16.55
C LEU A 243 -8.27 -20.57 -17.99
N PRO A 244 -9.37 -21.34 -18.19
CA PRO A 244 -9.98 -21.51 -19.51
C PRO A 244 -10.43 -20.15 -20.06
N ARG A 245 -10.10 -19.92 -21.34
CA ARG A 245 -10.49 -18.70 -22.08
C ARG A 245 -11.92 -18.80 -22.59
#